data_AF-A0A060WMT1-F1
#
_entry.id   AF-A0A060WMT1-F1
#
_cell.length_a   1.000
_cell.length_b   1.000
_cell.length_c   1.000
_cell.angle_alpha   90.00
_cell.angle_beta   90.00
_cell.angle_gamma   90.00
#
_symmetry.space_group_name_H-M   'P 1'
#
loop_
_entity.id
_entity.type
_entity.pdbx_description
1 polymer ?
#
loop_
_entity_poly.entity_id
_entity_poly.type
_entity_poly.pdbx_seq_one_letter_code
_entity_poly.pdbx_strand_id
1 'polypeptide(L)'
;MKNDADLETLSGHADRVYHGVITQRDSQGRRWEEEVTMEISDQDVQELVMKSIGRLTLIRQTFPLPQNTSQRCVKHNHRINTSLCDPKDPKAQTLEITNRYIYDTVLLLANTFHRKLEDRKWHSMASLTCIRKNSKPWQGGRPMLDNVKKSGVSGLTGFLEFTDNGTNPNIYFEILGTNYGEDRGRGVIKLWTLIMLIYRMIKF
;
A
#
# COMPACT_ATOMS: atom_id res chain seq x y z
N MET A 1 -9.81 21.12 -30.52
CA MET A 1 -8.48 20.47 -30.64
C MET A 1 -8.59 19.10 -29.99
N LYS A 2 -8.08 18.07 -30.66
CA LYS A 2 -8.22 16.66 -30.28
C LYS A 2 -7.71 16.40 -28.86
N ASN A 3 -8.52 15.70 -28.08
CA ASN A 3 -8.16 15.08 -26.81
C ASN A 3 -7.55 13.72 -27.13
N ASP A 4 -6.25 13.68 -27.43
CA ASP A 4 -5.51 12.42 -27.49
C ASP A 4 -4.89 12.21 -26.09
N ALA A 5 -5.72 11.73 -25.17
CA ALA A 5 -5.26 11.17 -23.91
C ALA A 5 -5.03 9.67 -24.15
N ASP A 6 -3.78 9.27 -24.35
CA ASP A 6 -3.38 7.86 -24.33
C ASP A 6 -3.50 7.33 -22.89
N LEU A 7 -4.74 6.99 -22.53
CA LEU A 7 -5.13 6.42 -21.25
C LEU A 7 -5.07 4.90 -21.35
N GLU A 8 -3.88 4.34 -21.58
CA GLU A 8 -3.71 2.89 -21.59
C GLU A 8 -3.83 2.32 -20.17
N THR A 9 -5.01 1.75 -19.91
CA THR A 9 -5.24 0.55 -19.08
C THR A 9 -5.17 0.72 -17.55
N LEU A 10 -6.18 1.37 -16.96
CA LEU A 10 -6.57 1.19 -15.56
C LEU A 10 -7.41 -0.09 -15.37
N SER A 11 -6.82 -1.26 -15.69
CA SER A 11 -7.42 -2.57 -15.36
C SER A 11 -6.70 -3.17 -14.16
N GLY A 12 -7.47 -3.48 -13.13
CA GLY A 12 -6.98 -3.73 -11.78
C GLY A 12 -6.15 -4.99 -11.65
N HIS A 13 -4.87 -4.84 -11.33
CA HIS A 13 -4.03 -5.82 -10.65
C HIS A 13 -3.13 -5.01 -9.71
N ALA A 14 -3.06 -5.39 -8.44
CA ALA A 14 -2.34 -4.65 -7.38
C ALA A 14 -0.80 -4.66 -7.52
N ASP A 15 -0.27 -5.12 -8.66
CA ASP A 15 1.16 -5.33 -8.92
C ASP A 15 1.79 -4.31 -9.89
N ARG A 16 1.02 -3.38 -10.45
CA ARG A 16 1.56 -2.38 -11.39
C ARG A 16 1.80 -1.07 -10.67
N VAL A 17 3.05 -0.75 -10.36
CA VAL A 17 3.51 0.61 -10.00
C VAL A 17 2.80 1.60 -10.94
N TYR A 18 1.77 2.29 -10.44
CA TYR A 18 1.18 3.39 -11.18
C TYR A 18 2.29 4.43 -11.28
N HIS A 19 2.58 4.93 -12.47
CA HIS A 19 3.42 6.10 -12.68
C HIS A 19 2.70 6.92 -13.75
N GLY A 20 1.90 7.87 -13.31
CA GLY A 20 1.18 8.78 -14.20
C GLY A 20 1.64 10.21 -13.95
N VAL A 21 2.25 10.85 -14.94
CA VAL A 21 2.47 12.30 -14.92
C VAL A 21 1.37 12.96 -15.73
N ILE A 22 0.37 13.54 -15.08
CA ILE A 22 -0.65 14.35 -15.73
C ILE A 22 -0.10 15.78 -15.80
N THR A 23 0.32 16.20 -16.99
CA THR A 23 0.70 17.59 -17.23
C THR A 23 -0.50 18.37 -17.76
N GLN A 24 -0.96 19.38 -17.02
CA GLN A 24 -2.04 20.27 -17.46
C GLN A 24 -1.54 21.71 -17.57
N ARG A 25 -2.20 22.53 -18.38
CA ARG A 25 -2.04 23.99 -18.36
C ARG A 25 -3.33 24.61 -17.84
N ASP A 26 -3.23 25.59 -16.95
CA ASP A 26 -4.42 26.37 -16.57
C ASP A 26 -4.84 27.34 -17.69
N SER A 27 -5.96 28.03 -17.47
CA SER A 27 -6.50 29.05 -18.38
C SER A 27 -5.56 30.24 -18.63
N GLN A 28 -4.49 30.38 -17.84
CA GLN A 28 -3.46 31.41 -17.95
C GLN A 28 -2.16 30.86 -18.59
N GLY A 29 -2.16 29.59 -19.03
CA GLY A 29 -1.02 28.94 -19.67
C GLY A 29 0.06 28.42 -18.70
N ARG A 30 -0.16 28.49 -17.37
CA ARG A 30 0.78 27.97 -16.37
C ARG A 30 0.70 26.45 -16.34
N ARG A 31 1.85 25.78 -16.34
CA ARG A 31 1.97 24.32 -16.31
C ARG A 31 1.83 23.81 -14.87
N TRP A 32 1.02 22.77 -14.70
CA TRP A 32 0.86 22.00 -13.47
C TRP A 32 1.20 20.55 -13.83
N GLU A 33 2.00 19.91 -12.98
CA GLU A 33 2.39 18.51 -13.15
C GLU A 33 1.83 17.75 -11.93
N GLU A 34 1.02 16.74 -12.18
CA GLU A 34 0.50 15.83 -11.18
C GLU A 34 1.17 14.47 -11.39
N GLU A 35 1.94 14.01 -10.40
CA GLU A 35 2.58 12.70 -10.43
C GLU A 35 1.84 11.75 -9.48
N VAL A 36 1.28 10.69 -10.06
CA VAL A 36 0.59 9.62 -9.34
C VAL A 36 1.47 8.39 -9.37
N THR A 37 2.16 8.13 -8.25
CA THR A 37 2.98 6.94 -8.10
C THR A 37 2.69 6.23 -6.79
N MET A 38 2.52 4.90 -6.82
CA MET A 38 2.21 4.14 -5.59
C MET A 38 3.36 4.19 -4.59
N GLU A 39 4.59 4.23 -5.09
CA GLU A 39 5.81 4.20 -4.29
C GLU A 39 6.67 5.44 -4.59
N ILE A 40 6.52 6.48 -3.76
CA ILE A 40 7.38 7.67 -3.75
C ILE A 40 7.91 7.85 -2.33
N SER A 41 9.23 7.76 -2.15
CA SER A 41 9.83 7.95 -0.83
C SER A 41 9.77 9.41 -0.38
N ASP A 42 9.95 9.68 0.91
CA ASP A 42 10.05 11.06 1.41
C ASP A 42 11.20 11.82 0.77
N GLN A 43 12.30 11.13 0.44
CA GLN A 43 13.45 11.72 -0.25
C GLN A 43 13.08 12.13 -1.69
N ASP A 44 12.40 11.25 -2.44
CA ASP A 44 11.98 11.55 -3.81
C ASP A 44 10.98 12.72 -3.84
N VAL A 45 10.07 12.79 -2.86
CA VAL A 45 9.17 13.95 -2.70
C VAL A 45 9.96 15.24 -2.58
N GLN A 46 10.99 15.29 -1.73
CA GLN A 46 11.81 16.50 -1.56
C GLN A 46 12.54 16.86 -2.86
N GLU A 47 13.09 15.87 -3.57
CA GLU A 47 13.76 16.12 -4.85
C GLU A 47 12.82 16.65 -5.92
N LEU A 48 11.63 16.07 -6.05
CA LEU A 48 10.61 16.51 -7.01
C LEU A 48 10.16 17.94 -6.70
N VAL A 49 9.93 18.26 -5.43
CA VAL A 49 9.59 19.61 -4.97
C VAL A 49 10.70 20.60 -5.32
N MET A 50 11.97 20.22 -5.09
CA MET A 50 13.12 21.06 -5.40
C MET A 50 13.34 21.27 -6.90
N LYS A 51 13.00 20.28 -7.75
CA LYS A 51 13.12 20.38 -9.22
C LYS A 51 11.94 21.10 -9.88
N SER A 52 10.77 21.11 -9.25
CA SER A 52 9.55 21.71 -9.81
C SER A 52 9.66 23.25 -9.95
N ILE A 53 9.07 23.81 -11.03
CA ILE A 53 9.05 25.26 -11.31
C ILE A 53 7.63 25.86 -11.12
N GLY A 54 6.65 25.03 -10.75
CA GLY A 54 5.26 25.41 -10.46
C GLY A 54 4.65 24.49 -9.40
N ARG A 55 3.35 24.62 -9.13
CA ARG A 55 2.73 23.75 -8.11
C ARG A 55 2.72 22.31 -8.60
N LEU A 56 3.20 21.47 -7.71
CA LEU A 56 3.28 20.04 -7.84
C LEU A 56 2.22 19.45 -6.93
N THR A 57 1.46 18.49 -7.45
CA THR A 57 0.57 17.65 -6.64
C THR A 57 1.07 16.22 -6.76
N LEU A 58 1.33 15.59 -5.61
CA LEU A 58 1.79 14.20 -5.56
C LEU A 58 0.71 13.36 -4.91
N ILE A 59 0.41 12.20 -5.50
CA ILE A 59 -0.49 11.22 -4.90
C ILE A 59 0.28 9.93 -4.72
N ARG A 60 0.46 9.51 -3.46
CA ARG A 60 1.18 8.27 -3.13
C ARG A 60 0.45 7.43 -2.12
N GLN A 61 0.75 6.14 -2.09
CA GLN A 61 0.22 5.26 -1.05
C GLN A 61 0.77 5.68 0.32
N THR A 62 -0.08 5.64 1.34
CA THR A 62 0.31 5.91 2.73
C THR A 62 -0.20 4.78 3.62
N PHE A 63 0.38 4.64 4.81
CA PHE A 63 -0.02 3.63 5.77
C PHE A 63 -0.48 4.30 7.08
N PRO A 64 -1.63 3.90 7.64
CA PRO A 64 -2.13 4.49 8.86
C PRO A 64 -1.22 4.15 10.03
N LEU A 65 -0.53 5.17 10.56
CA LEU A 65 0.31 5.05 11.75
C LEU A 65 -0.49 5.38 13.02
N PRO A 66 -0.36 4.59 14.10
CA PRO A 66 -0.92 4.95 15.39
C PRO A 66 -0.38 6.30 15.88
N GLN A 67 -1.27 7.15 16.39
CA GLN A 67 -0.90 8.43 17.00
C GLN A 67 -0.01 8.23 18.22
N ASN A 68 -0.31 7.20 19.02
CA ASN A 68 0.50 6.84 20.17
C ASN A 68 1.80 6.15 19.72
N THR A 69 2.94 6.80 19.99
CA THR A 69 4.28 6.31 19.65
C THR A 69 4.56 4.93 20.22
N SER A 70 4.10 4.65 21.45
CA SER A 70 4.28 3.36 22.13
C SER A 70 3.56 2.20 21.44
N GLN A 71 2.57 2.49 20.58
CA GLN A 71 1.79 1.50 19.84
C GLN A 71 2.24 1.34 18.38
N ARG A 72 3.24 2.09 17.91
CA ARG A 72 3.73 1.98 16.52
C ARG A 72 4.34 0.61 16.26
N CYS A 73 5.15 0.15 17.21
CA CYS A 73 5.89 -1.11 17.13
C CYS A 73 5.26 -2.24 17.96
N VAL A 74 4.04 -2.05 18.45
CA VAL A 74 3.31 -3.06 19.23
C VAL A 74 1.88 -3.14 18.70
N LYS A 75 1.49 -4.32 18.21
CA LYS A 75 0.14 -4.60 17.70
C LYS A 75 -0.51 -5.64 18.60
N HIS A 76 -1.42 -5.21 19.47
CA HIS A 76 -1.89 -6.02 20.59
C HIS A 76 -0.70 -6.50 21.45
N ASN A 77 -0.38 -7.80 21.44
CA ASN A 77 0.76 -8.38 22.16
C ASN A 77 1.94 -8.72 21.23
N HIS A 78 1.82 -8.48 19.93
CA HIS A 78 2.89 -8.72 18.96
C HIS A 78 3.83 -7.53 18.90
N ARG A 79 5.12 -7.76 19.18
CA ARG A 79 6.16 -6.73 19.13
C ARG A 79 6.90 -6.79 17.80
N ILE A 80 6.85 -5.69 17.06
CA ILE A 80 7.54 -5.50 15.78
C ILE A 80 8.95 -4.97 16.06
N ASN A 81 9.93 -5.44 15.29
CA ASN A 81 11.29 -4.92 15.34
C ASN A 81 11.26 -3.42 14.99
N THR A 82 11.85 -2.58 15.84
CA THR A 82 11.85 -1.10 15.69
C THR A 82 12.39 -0.65 14.34
N SER A 83 13.34 -1.40 13.76
CA SER A 83 13.90 -1.12 12.43
C SER A 83 12.90 -1.24 11.26
N LEU A 84 11.66 -1.70 11.52
CA LEU A 84 10.59 -1.80 10.54
C LEU A 84 9.40 -0.87 10.81
N CYS A 85 9.29 -0.30 12.02
CA CYS A 85 8.08 0.40 12.48
C CYS A 85 8.35 1.77 13.11
N ASP A 86 9.58 2.06 13.54
CA ASP A 86 9.95 3.38 14.04
C ASP A 86 10.27 4.30 12.85
N PRO A 87 9.47 5.34 12.56
CA PRO A 87 9.74 6.25 11.45
C PRO A 87 11.04 7.04 11.59
N LYS A 88 11.71 6.99 12.76
CA LYS A 88 13.04 7.57 12.95
C LYS A 88 14.17 6.64 12.50
N ASP A 89 13.89 5.35 12.31
CA ASP A 89 14.90 4.39 11.87
C ASP A 89 15.09 4.49 10.34
N PRO A 90 16.34 4.66 9.84
CA PRO A 90 16.61 4.76 8.41
C PRO A 90 16.10 3.56 7.59
N LYS A 91 16.09 2.36 8.19
CA LYS A 91 15.59 1.16 7.53
C LYS A 91 14.07 1.20 7.37
N ALA A 92 13.35 1.74 8.35
CA ALA A 92 11.90 1.88 8.28
C ALA A 92 11.47 2.95 7.26
N GLN A 93 12.29 3.98 7.06
CA GLN A 93 12.08 5.04 6.06
C GLN A 93 12.30 4.54 4.62
N THR A 94 13.29 3.67 4.41
CA THR A 94 13.63 3.08 3.10
C THR A 94 12.90 1.77 2.82
N LEU A 95 12.01 1.33 3.71
CA LEU A 95 11.28 0.08 3.57
C LEU A 95 10.23 0.17 2.45
N GLU A 96 10.49 -0.55 1.36
CA GLU A 96 9.56 -0.69 0.22
C GLU A 96 8.17 -1.15 0.65
N ILE A 97 7.16 -0.78 -0.12
CA ILE A 97 5.75 -1.13 0.12
C ILE A 97 5.58 -2.65 0.18
N THR A 98 6.22 -3.38 -0.75
CA THR A 98 6.18 -4.85 -0.81
C THR A 98 6.70 -5.47 0.49
N ASN A 99 7.75 -4.93 1.08
CA ASN A 99 8.33 -5.45 2.32
C ASN A 99 7.37 -5.31 3.51
N ARG A 100 6.56 -4.24 3.54
CA ARG A 100 5.50 -4.05 4.54
C ARG A 100 4.40 -5.10 4.38
N TYR A 101 3.97 -5.36 3.15
CA TYR A 101 2.98 -6.40 2.86
C TYR A 101 3.49 -7.81 3.15
N ILE A 102 4.78 -8.11 2.88
CA ILE A 102 5.39 -9.40 3.24
C ILE A 102 5.32 -9.61 4.75
N TYR A 103 5.67 -8.59 5.55
CA TYR A 103 5.60 -8.68 7.00
C TYR A 103 4.20 -9.04 7.49
N ASP A 104 3.19 -8.31 7.01
CA ASP A 104 1.81 -8.50 7.41
C ASP A 104 1.25 -9.83 6.91
N THR A 105 1.69 -10.31 5.74
CA THR A 105 1.32 -11.63 5.20
C THR A 105 1.83 -12.75 6.10
N VAL A 106 3.08 -12.68 6.54
CA VAL A 106 3.65 -13.67 7.48
C VAL A 106 2.88 -13.64 8.81
N LEU A 107 2.57 -12.45 9.32
CA LEU A 107 1.76 -12.29 10.53
C LEU A 107 0.35 -12.89 10.37
N LEU A 108 -0.30 -12.69 9.22
CA LEU A 108 -1.61 -13.25 8.91
C LEU A 108 -1.59 -14.79 8.86
N LEU A 109 -0.58 -15.36 8.21
CA LEU A 109 -0.39 -16.81 8.15
C LEU A 109 -0.15 -17.40 9.54
N ALA A 110 0.72 -16.77 10.35
CA ALA A 110 0.98 -17.20 11.73
C ALA A 110 -0.29 -17.24 12.58
N ASN A 111 -1.10 -16.18 12.53
CA ASN A 111 -2.40 -16.13 13.22
C ASN A 111 -3.37 -17.21 12.71
N THR A 112 -3.38 -17.45 11.40
CA THR A 112 -4.23 -18.48 10.79
C THR A 112 -3.83 -19.89 11.25
N PHE A 113 -2.53 -20.18 11.30
CA PHE A 113 -2.02 -21.46 11.78
C PHE A 113 -2.32 -21.66 13.26
N HIS A 114 -2.10 -20.63 14.08
CA HIS A 114 -2.42 -20.65 15.50
C HIS A 114 -3.89 -21.01 15.74
N ARG A 115 -4.84 -20.28 15.12
CA ARG A 115 -6.27 -20.59 15.23
C ARG A 115 -6.62 -22.00 14.77
N LYS A 116 -6.04 -22.47 13.66
CA LYS A 116 -6.31 -23.84 13.17
C LYS A 116 -5.84 -24.93 14.14
N LEU A 117 -4.74 -24.70 14.85
CA LEU A 117 -4.23 -25.60 15.88
C LEU A 117 -5.14 -25.57 17.11
N GLU A 118 -5.55 -24.39 17.57
CA GLU A 118 -6.49 -24.24 18.69
C GLU A 118 -7.84 -24.91 18.43
N ASP A 119 -8.37 -24.73 17.22
CA ASP A 119 -9.63 -25.34 16.77
C ASP A 119 -9.55 -26.86 16.55
N ARG A 120 -8.34 -27.46 16.62
CA ARG A 120 -8.07 -28.87 16.28
C ARG A 120 -8.50 -29.23 14.84
N LYS A 121 -8.46 -28.26 13.92
CA LYS A 121 -8.81 -28.40 12.49
C LYS A 121 -7.57 -28.39 11.59
N TRP A 122 -6.45 -28.87 12.13
CA TRP A 122 -5.18 -28.93 11.42
C TRP A 122 -5.18 -30.07 10.41
N HIS A 123 -4.69 -29.78 9.20
CA HIS A 123 -4.38 -30.78 8.19
C HIS A 123 -2.88 -30.72 7.94
N SER A 124 -2.19 -31.86 8.10
CA SER A 124 -0.76 -31.93 7.86
C SER A 124 -0.42 -31.57 6.41
N MET A 125 0.76 -30.96 6.24
CA MET A 125 1.33 -30.71 4.92
C MET A 125 1.60 -32.05 4.21
N ALA A 126 1.49 -32.05 2.89
CA ALA A 126 1.78 -33.22 2.06
C ALA A 126 2.88 -32.87 1.06
N SER A 127 3.79 -33.83 0.81
CA SER A 127 4.70 -33.72 -0.32
C SER A 127 3.90 -33.88 -1.61
N LEU A 128 3.96 -32.86 -2.46
CA LEU A 128 3.25 -32.85 -3.74
C LEU A 128 4.25 -32.97 -4.89
N THR A 129 3.77 -33.44 -6.04
CA THR A 129 4.55 -33.46 -7.27
C THR A 129 3.79 -32.72 -8.36
N CYS A 130 4.47 -31.82 -9.06
CA CYS A 130 3.90 -31.05 -10.17
C CYS A 130 4.15 -31.75 -11.52
N ILE A 131 3.40 -31.34 -12.55
CA ILE A 131 3.63 -31.75 -13.96
C ILE A 131 3.56 -33.28 -14.14
N ARG A 132 2.65 -33.94 -13.44
CA ARG A 132 2.30 -35.35 -13.66
C ARG A 132 0.79 -35.49 -13.84
N LYS A 133 0.37 -36.39 -14.74
CA LYS A 133 -1.06 -36.62 -15.05
C LYS A 133 -1.89 -37.02 -13.83
N ASN A 134 -1.28 -37.70 -12.85
CA ASN A 134 -1.95 -38.22 -11.66
C ASN A 134 -1.62 -37.41 -10.38
N SER A 135 -1.12 -36.19 -10.52
CA SER A 135 -0.87 -35.29 -9.39
C SER A 135 -2.17 -35.00 -8.62
N LYS A 136 -2.15 -35.16 -7.30
CA LYS A 136 -3.27 -34.82 -6.42
C LYS A 136 -2.97 -33.52 -5.67
N PRO A 137 -3.96 -32.64 -5.46
CA PRO A 137 -3.77 -31.44 -4.65
C PRO A 137 -3.63 -31.77 -3.16
N TRP A 138 -3.09 -30.83 -2.40
CA TRP A 138 -3.10 -30.93 -0.94
C TRP A 138 -4.55 -30.89 -0.42
N GLN A 139 -4.94 -31.95 0.28
CA GLN A 139 -6.31 -32.10 0.81
C GLN A 139 -6.68 -31.02 1.83
N GLY A 140 -5.69 -30.51 2.58
CA GLY A 140 -5.86 -29.39 3.50
C GLY A 140 -5.91 -28.01 2.83
N GLY A 141 -5.69 -27.92 1.51
CA GLY A 141 -5.55 -26.66 0.79
C GLY A 141 -6.80 -25.79 0.85
N ARG A 142 -7.97 -26.36 0.54
CA ARG A 142 -9.23 -25.61 0.59
C ARG A 142 -9.58 -25.09 1.98
N PRO A 143 -9.63 -25.92 3.04
CA PRO A 143 -9.94 -25.42 4.37
C PRO A 143 -8.86 -24.48 4.92
N MET A 144 -7.61 -24.58 4.48
CA MET A 144 -6.59 -23.58 4.83
C MET A 144 -6.88 -22.25 4.15
N LEU A 145 -7.08 -22.24 2.84
CA LEU A 145 -7.39 -21.03 2.07
C LEU A 145 -8.62 -20.29 2.61
N ASP A 146 -9.69 -21.03 2.94
CA ASP A 146 -10.91 -20.44 3.48
C ASP A 146 -10.68 -19.77 4.85
N ASN A 147 -9.73 -20.27 5.66
CA ASN A 147 -9.36 -19.64 6.94
C ASN A 147 -8.42 -18.45 6.76
N VAL A 148 -7.44 -18.54 5.84
CA VAL A 148 -6.58 -17.40 5.48
C VAL A 148 -7.42 -16.22 5.02
N LYS A 149 -8.40 -16.47 4.13
CA LYS A 149 -9.26 -15.43 3.56
C LYS A 149 -10.18 -14.76 4.60
N LYS A 150 -10.59 -15.48 5.65
CA LYS A 150 -11.40 -14.95 6.76
C LYS A 150 -10.57 -14.36 7.90
N SER A 151 -9.24 -14.45 7.81
CA SER A 151 -8.33 -13.90 8.80
C SER A 151 -8.07 -12.42 8.52
N GLY A 152 -7.69 -11.69 9.57
CA GLY A 152 -7.31 -10.30 9.49
C GLY A 152 -6.29 -9.97 10.57
N VAL A 153 -5.31 -9.12 10.25
CA VAL A 153 -4.24 -8.72 11.17
C VAL A 153 -3.96 -7.23 11.12
N SER A 154 -3.61 -6.66 12.27
CA SER A 154 -3.06 -5.30 12.35
C SER A 154 -1.55 -5.34 12.28
N GLY A 155 -0.96 -4.70 11.26
CA GLY A 155 0.47 -4.77 10.96
C GLY A 155 1.09 -3.44 10.53
N LEU A 156 2.10 -3.49 9.66
CA LEU A 156 2.81 -2.35 9.09
C LEU A 156 1.98 -1.58 8.06
N THR A 157 1.01 -2.25 7.41
CA THR A 157 0.16 -1.68 6.36
C THR A 157 -1.18 -1.13 6.87
N GLY A 158 -1.40 -1.20 8.19
CA GLY A 158 -2.71 -0.95 8.80
C GLY A 158 -3.40 -2.27 9.12
N PHE A 159 -4.59 -2.48 8.57
CA PHE A 159 -5.34 -3.74 8.71
C PHE A 159 -5.30 -4.51 7.41
N LEU A 160 -4.66 -5.68 7.41
CA LEU A 160 -4.64 -6.60 6.27
C LEU A 160 -5.75 -7.64 6.45
N GLU A 161 -6.69 -7.67 5.50
CA GLU A 161 -7.79 -8.63 5.43
C GLU A 161 -8.11 -8.93 3.95
N PHE A 162 -9.01 -9.89 3.71
CA PHE A 162 -9.46 -10.21 2.36
C PHE A 162 -10.98 -10.14 2.23
N THR A 163 -11.44 -9.55 1.14
CA THR A 163 -12.86 -9.60 0.74
C THR A 163 -13.26 -10.99 0.25
N ASP A 164 -14.54 -11.17 -0.03
CA ASP A 164 -15.06 -12.36 -0.72
C ASP A 164 -14.45 -12.59 -2.12
N ASN A 165 -13.83 -11.57 -2.72
CA ASN A 165 -13.11 -11.71 -3.98
C ASN A 165 -11.61 -11.97 -3.79
N GLY A 166 -11.14 -12.11 -2.55
CA GLY A 166 -9.73 -12.36 -2.22
C GLY A 166 -8.84 -11.12 -2.34
N THR A 167 -9.42 -9.92 -2.35
CA THR A 167 -8.68 -8.65 -2.45
C THR A 167 -8.53 -7.99 -1.08
N ASN A 168 -7.42 -7.30 -0.85
CA ASN A 168 -7.28 -6.41 0.30
C ASN A 168 -8.02 -5.09 0.03
N PRO A 169 -9.07 -4.73 0.81
CA PRO A 169 -9.80 -3.49 0.60
C PRO A 169 -9.08 -2.25 1.17
N ASN A 170 -8.08 -2.45 2.04
CA ASN A 170 -7.48 -1.41 2.85
C ASN A 170 -6.24 -0.81 2.18
N ILE A 171 -6.48 0.12 1.26
CA ILE A 171 -5.44 0.89 0.58
C ILE A 171 -5.72 2.38 0.77
N TYR A 172 -4.72 3.11 1.25
CA TYR A 172 -4.81 4.54 1.58
C TYR A 172 -3.83 5.32 0.71
N PHE A 173 -4.25 6.50 0.27
CA PHE A 173 -3.41 7.46 -0.45
C PHE A 173 -3.34 8.77 0.33
N GLU A 174 -2.23 9.47 0.21
CA GLU A 174 -2.16 10.87 0.59
C GLU A 174 -1.91 11.75 -0.62
N ILE A 175 -2.51 12.94 -0.58
CA ILE A 175 -2.30 13.98 -1.58
C ILE A 175 -1.41 15.04 -0.94
N LEU A 176 -0.26 15.25 -1.55
CA LEU A 176 0.71 16.27 -1.16
C LEU A 176 0.68 17.41 -2.18
N GLY A 177 0.89 18.64 -1.73
CA GLY A 177 0.98 19.80 -2.60
C GLY A 177 2.12 20.71 -2.18
N THR A 178 2.76 21.37 -3.14
CA THR A 178 3.72 22.43 -2.82
C THR A 178 3.02 23.70 -2.34
N ASN A 179 3.62 24.37 -1.36
CA ASN A 179 3.23 25.72 -0.93
C ASN A 179 4.31 26.71 -1.40
N TYR A 180 3.90 27.78 -2.09
CA TYR A 180 4.76 28.90 -2.45
C TYR A 180 4.49 30.05 -1.47
N GLY A 181 5.26 30.12 -0.39
CA GLY A 181 5.29 31.28 0.49
C GLY A 181 6.23 32.37 -0.02
N GLU A 182 5.93 33.64 0.31
CA GLU A 182 6.75 34.81 -0.06
C GLU A 182 8.22 34.71 0.45
N ASP A 183 8.46 33.91 1.49
CA ASP A 183 9.77 33.75 2.15
C ASP A 183 10.66 32.61 1.58
N ARG A 184 10.46 32.19 0.32
CA ARG A 184 11.38 31.29 -0.44
C ARG A 184 11.58 29.86 0.10
N GLY A 185 10.79 29.39 1.06
CA GLY A 185 10.78 27.97 1.43
C GLY A 185 9.95 27.15 0.45
N ARG A 186 10.56 26.30 -0.39
CA ARG A 186 9.84 25.27 -1.17
C ARG A 186 9.45 24.15 -0.22
N GLY A 187 8.25 24.23 0.35
CA GLY A 187 7.70 23.23 1.27
C GLY A 187 6.67 22.34 0.61
N VAL A 188 6.50 21.13 1.15
CA VAL A 188 5.40 20.22 0.80
C VAL A 188 4.45 20.11 1.99
N ILE A 189 3.14 20.19 1.72
CA ILE A 189 2.11 20.03 2.73
C ILE A 189 1.18 18.88 2.35
N LYS A 190 0.69 18.16 3.36
CA LYS A 190 -0.36 17.16 3.19
C LYS A 190 -1.70 17.89 3.04
N LEU A 191 -2.36 17.69 1.91
CA LEU A 191 -3.65 18.28 1.61
C LEU A 191 -4.80 17.38 2.09
N TRP A 192 -4.76 16.09 1.72
CA TRP A 192 -5.83 15.14 1.99
C TRP A 192 -5.31 13.71 2.18
N THR A 193 -6.13 12.85 2.80
CA THR A 193 -5.95 11.39 2.81
C THR A 193 -7.19 10.76 2.18
N LEU A 194 -7.00 9.87 1.21
CA LEU A 194 -8.06 9.16 0.51
C LEU A 194 -7.98 7.67 0.82
N ILE A 195 -9.13 7.02 0.91
CA ILE A 195 -9.25 5.55 0.89
C ILE A 195 -9.57 5.15 -0.56
N MET A 196 -9.02 4.05 -1.07
CA MET A 196 -9.23 3.58 -2.46
C MET A 196 -10.70 3.60 -2.92
N LEU A 197 -11.62 3.22 -2.03
CA LEU A 197 -13.06 3.24 -2.29
C LEU A 197 -13.55 4.64 -2.68
N ILE A 198 -13.02 5.68 -2.02
CA ILE A 198 -13.34 7.09 -2.29
C ILE A 198 -12.66 7.55 -3.58
N TYR A 199 -11.41 7.16 -3.85
CA TYR A 199 -10.71 7.51 -5.09
C TYR A 199 -11.47 7.02 -6.33
N ARG A 200 -12.02 5.80 -6.28
CA ARG A 200 -12.89 5.28 -7.35
C ARG A 200 -14.17 6.10 -7.54
N MET A 201 -14.72 6.68 -6.48
CA MET A 201 -15.92 7.54 -6.57
C MET A 201 -15.64 8.94 -7.11
N ILE A 202 -14.45 9.50 -6.86
CA ILE A 202 -14.06 10.83 -7.37
C ILE A 202 -13.75 10.80 -8.87
N LYS A 203 -13.46 9.62 -9.43
CA LYS A 203 -13.13 9.44 -10.86
C LYS A 203 -14.35 9.24 -11.80
N PHE A 204 -15.54 9.67 -11.38
CA PHE A 204 -16.75 9.68 -12.21
C PHE A 204 -17.07 11.08 -12.75
#